data_AF-M2Z2U1-F1
#
_entry.id   AF-M2Z2U1-F1
#
_cell.length_a   1.000
_cell.length_b   1.000
_cell.length_c   1.000
_cell.angle_alpha   90.00
_cell.angle_beta   90.00
_cell.angle_gamma   90.00
#
_symmetry.space_group_name_H-M   'P 1'
#
loop_
_entity.id
_entity.type
_entity.pdbx_description
1 polymer ?
#
loop_
_entity_poly.entity_id
_entity_poly.type
_entity_poly.pdbx_seq_one_letter_code
_entity_poly.pdbx_strand_id
1 'polypeptide(L)'
;MHVLLIEDDDGDALLVEEMLADAAESLERVLLERATTLEQVLARPITADCVLLDLQLPDATGLTGLTRLRQHAPSTAVIVLTGREDEALGVAALGAGAQDYLVKQHVDGRLLARTLRYSWERSRAERVEQQLLQHQLLARENARLERGLLPTPLVTDPRLGLAVRYRPGRNGALLGGDFYDAVELPDGTLQLVIGDVCGHGPDEAALGVALRIAWRSVVLAGLPMAGTLAMVEKMLQHEALGPLFATVCMITVAPDRRSLRMALAGHPQPLLVDDSGGRLLSREKLGPPLGVAPGVGWQELTVPMGPRWSLLLYTDGLFEGRVEGSGERVGLERMAAAALSSLNAENGSAAALDHLISEMDVLHGGPLDDDVALALLTFDSGEPSR
;
A
#
# COMPACT_ATOMS: atom_id res chain seq x y z
N MET A 1 8.13 -2.45 33.27
CA MET A 1 7.37 -1.18 33.22
C MET A 1 8.31 -0.03 33.59
N HIS A 2 8.41 0.99 32.75
CA HIS A 2 9.20 2.19 33.03
C HIS A 2 8.32 3.28 33.66
N VAL A 3 8.58 3.65 34.91
CA VAL A 3 7.83 4.67 35.64
C VAL A 3 8.72 5.88 35.84
N LEU A 4 8.23 7.05 35.45
CA LEU A 4 8.87 8.33 35.73
C LEU A 4 8.19 8.98 36.94
N LEU A 5 8.92 9.15 38.04
CA LEU A 5 8.46 9.91 39.20
C LEU A 5 8.97 11.34 39.11
N ILE A 6 8.06 12.31 39.16
CA ILE A 6 8.37 13.74 39.21
C ILE A 6 8.06 14.21 40.63
N GLU A 7 9.10 14.30 41.45
CA GLU A 7 9.05 14.53 42.90
C GLU A 7 10.36 15.18 43.38
N ASP A 8 10.27 16.36 44.01
CA ASP A 8 11.42 17.07 44.55
C ASP A 8 11.76 16.69 45.99
N ASP A 9 10.79 16.23 46.79
CA ASP A 9 11.03 15.81 48.17
C ASP A 9 11.66 14.41 48.24
N ASP A 10 12.83 14.31 48.89
CA ASP A 10 13.57 13.05 48.99
C ASP A 10 12.85 12.00 49.86
N GLY A 11 12.07 12.43 50.85
CA GLY A 11 11.31 11.53 51.73
C GLY A 11 10.11 10.92 51.00
N ASP A 12 9.35 11.74 50.28
CA ASP A 12 8.22 11.28 49.47
C ASP A 12 8.69 10.39 48.31
N ALA A 13 9.84 10.70 47.70
CA ALA A 13 10.42 9.85 46.67
C ALA A 13 10.84 8.48 47.23
N LEU A 14 11.50 8.44 48.39
CA LEU A 14 11.87 7.19 49.06
C LEU A 14 10.63 6.35 49.41
N LEU A 15 9.55 6.99 49.86
CA LEU A 15 8.29 6.31 50.16
C LEU A 15 7.71 5.61 48.92
N VAL A 16 7.75 6.26 47.76
CA VAL A 16 7.30 5.66 46.49
C VAL A 16 8.21 4.50 46.07
N GLU A 17 9.52 4.63 46.25
CA GLU A 17 10.48 3.56 46.00
C GLU A 17 10.18 2.32 46.85
N GLU A 18 9.93 2.50 48.15
CA GLU A 18 9.54 1.43 49.08
C GLU A 18 8.20 0.79 48.69
N MET A 19 7.17 1.59 48.38
CA MET A 19 5.88 1.10 47.92
C MET A 19 5.98 0.24 46.64
N LEU A 20 6.83 0.64 45.69
CA LEU A 20 7.07 -0.12 44.47
C LEU A 20 7.87 -1.40 44.73
N ALA A 21 8.83 -1.37 45.67
CA ALA A 21 9.59 -2.53 46.10
C ALA A 21 8.70 -3.58 46.79
N ASP A 22 7.81 -3.15 47.67
CA ASP A 22 6.82 -4.02 48.34
C ASP A 22 5.84 -4.65 47.34
N ALA A 23 5.59 -3.98 46.22
CA ALA A 23 4.72 -4.47 45.16
C ALA A 23 5.46 -5.25 44.06
N ALA A 24 6.75 -5.54 44.23
CA ALA A 24 7.58 -6.20 43.22
C ALA A 24 7.07 -7.60 42.81
N GLU A 25 6.37 -8.32 43.70
CA GLU A 25 5.72 -9.59 43.36
C GLU A 25 4.55 -9.42 42.40
N SER A 26 3.90 -8.25 42.42
CA SER A 26 2.78 -7.93 41.54
C SER A 26 3.27 -7.33 40.22
N LEU A 27 4.26 -6.43 40.21
CA LEU A 27 4.76 -5.76 39.01
C LEU A 27 6.07 -6.39 38.53
N GLU A 28 6.02 -7.11 37.41
CA GLU A 28 7.24 -7.64 36.79
C GLU A 28 8.14 -6.49 36.29
N ARG A 29 9.30 -6.32 36.95
CA ARG A 29 10.42 -5.45 36.56
C ARG A 29 10.01 -3.99 36.32
N VAL A 30 9.89 -3.24 37.41
CA VAL A 30 9.73 -1.77 37.38
C VAL A 30 11.10 -1.11 37.26
N LEU A 31 11.27 -0.24 36.27
CA LEU A 31 12.38 0.71 36.21
C LEU A 31 11.84 2.06 36.67
N LEU A 32 12.33 2.58 37.79
CA LEU A 32 11.97 3.90 38.27
C LEU A 32 13.02 4.92 37.82
N GLU A 33 12.60 5.95 37.12
CA GLU A 33 13.38 7.15 36.83
C GLU A 33 12.81 8.30 37.66
N ARG A 34 13.65 9.10 38.33
CA ARG A 34 13.22 10.26 39.10
C ARG A 34 13.65 11.56 38.43
N ALA A 35 12.76 12.55 38.42
CA ALA A 35 13.04 13.95 38.12
C ALA A 35 12.57 14.83 39.28
N THR A 36 13.30 15.89 39.59
CA THR A 36 12.96 16.80 40.71
C THR A 36 12.28 18.08 40.25
N THR A 37 12.20 18.32 38.94
CA THR A 37 11.50 19.46 38.35
C THR A 37 10.80 19.04 37.09
N LEU A 38 9.72 19.73 36.74
CA LEU A 38 9.01 19.46 35.49
C LEU A 38 9.86 19.82 34.27
N GLU A 39 10.66 20.88 34.33
CA GLU A 39 11.55 21.30 33.23
C GLU A 39 12.56 20.22 32.81
N GLN A 40 13.12 19.45 33.74
CA GLN A 40 14.01 18.31 33.43
C GLN A 40 13.34 17.26 32.54
N VAL A 41 12.02 17.08 32.71
CA VAL A 41 11.23 16.13 31.93
C VAL A 41 10.84 16.72 30.58
N LEU A 42 10.37 17.96 30.57
CA LEU A 42 9.94 18.63 29.33
C LEU A 42 11.08 18.93 28.36
N ALA A 43 12.34 18.92 28.83
CA ALA A 43 13.52 19.10 27.99
C ALA A 43 13.78 17.93 27.01
N ARG A 44 13.08 16.80 27.14
CA ARG A 44 13.28 15.59 26.32
C ARG A 44 11.97 14.85 26.03
N PRO A 45 11.96 13.96 25.02
CA PRO A 45 10.83 13.05 24.82
C PRO A 45 10.69 12.09 26.01
N ILE A 46 9.45 11.91 26.49
CA ILE A 46 9.14 10.99 27.59
C ILE A 46 8.99 9.58 27.03
N THR A 47 9.85 8.66 27.47
CA THR A 47 9.82 7.23 27.10
C THR A 47 9.25 6.34 28.20
N ALA A 48 8.73 6.92 29.28
CA ALA A 48 8.10 6.20 30.38
C ALA A 48 6.71 5.68 30.00
N ASP A 49 6.38 4.50 30.54
CA ASP A 49 5.06 3.87 30.42
C ASP A 49 4.00 4.62 31.23
N CYS A 50 4.41 5.15 32.39
CA CYS A 50 3.60 5.93 33.33
C CYS A 50 4.42 7.05 33.96
N VAL A 51 3.76 8.14 34.30
CA VAL A 51 4.31 9.24 35.09
C VAL A 51 3.55 9.32 36.42
N LEU A 52 4.28 9.32 37.53
CA LEU A 52 3.79 9.73 38.83
C LEU A 52 4.17 11.20 39.02
N LEU A 53 3.17 12.07 39.18
CA LEU A 53 3.38 13.52 39.25
C LEU A 53 2.94 14.05 40.61
N ASP A 54 3.86 14.65 41.35
CA ASP A 54 3.49 15.52 42.46
C ASP A 54 3.04 16.91 41.96
N LEU A 55 2.06 17.50 42.66
CA LEU A 55 1.47 18.80 42.29
C LEU A 55 2.19 19.99 42.93
N GLN A 56 3.21 19.77 43.76
CA GLN A 56 3.96 20.78 44.48
C GLN A 56 5.44 20.72 44.12
N LEU A 57 5.75 20.98 42.85
CA LEU A 57 7.13 21.04 42.38
C LEU A 57 7.71 22.46 42.54
N PRO A 58 9.05 22.62 42.61
CA PRO A 58 9.70 23.92 42.69
C PRO A 58 9.37 24.86 41.53
N ASP A 59 9.10 24.29 40.35
CA ASP A 59 8.86 24.99 39.08
C ASP A 59 7.40 24.88 38.57
N ALA A 60 6.52 24.16 39.27
CA ALA A 60 5.11 24.02 38.91
C ALA A 60 4.23 23.77 40.13
N THR A 61 3.14 24.53 40.25
CA THR A 61 2.18 24.39 41.34
C THR A 61 0.78 24.02 40.84
N GLY A 62 0.13 23.12 41.58
CA GLY A 62 -1.20 22.62 41.29
C GLY A 62 -1.28 21.95 39.92
N LEU A 63 -2.40 22.14 39.22
CA LEU A 63 -2.67 21.50 37.92
C LEU A 63 -1.86 22.06 36.76
N THR A 64 -1.08 23.12 36.97
CA THR A 64 -0.23 23.72 35.93
C THR A 64 0.79 22.71 35.43
N GLY A 65 1.38 21.92 36.33
CA GLY A 65 2.35 20.88 35.97
C GLY A 65 1.72 19.77 35.13
N LEU A 66 0.56 19.28 35.55
CA LEU A 66 -0.22 18.27 34.84
C LEU A 66 -0.59 18.75 33.42
N THR A 67 -1.09 19.98 33.30
CA THR A 67 -1.51 20.54 32.01
C THR A 67 -0.34 20.61 31.02
N ARG A 68 0.82 21.11 31.48
CA ARG A 68 2.03 21.18 30.65
C ARG A 68 2.54 19.79 30.26
N LEU A 69 2.52 18.84 31.20
CA LEU A 69 2.93 17.46 30.94
C LEU A 69 2.03 16.78 29.90
N ARG A 70 0.70 16.97 29.99
CA ARG A 70 -0.27 16.41 29.04
C ARG A 70 -0.17 17.02 27.64
N GLN A 71 0.23 18.29 27.52
CA GLN A 71 0.51 18.91 26.23
C GLN A 71 1.78 18.33 25.57
N HIS A 72 2.80 18.04 26.37
CA HIS A 72 4.06 17.47 25.89
C HIS A 72 3.95 15.97 25.58
N ALA A 73 3.18 15.23 26.37
CA ALA A 73 3.01 13.78 26.25
C ALA A 73 1.53 13.36 26.39
N PRO A 74 0.69 13.62 25.37
CA PRO A 74 -0.76 13.40 25.44
C PRO A 74 -1.17 11.92 25.54
N SER A 75 -0.27 10.99 25.20
CA SER A 75 -0.56 9.55 25.22
C SER A 75 0.05 8.83 26.42
N THR A 76 0.80 9.51 27.28
CA THR A 76 1.43 8.89 28.47
C THR A 76 0.46 8.88 29.64
N ALA A 77 0.39 7.77 30.39
CA ALA A 77 -0.43 7.70 31.58
C ALA A 77 0.21 8.59 32.66
N VAL A 78 -0.55 9.52 33.22
CA VAL A 78 -0.16 10.41 34.31
C VAL A 78 -1.07 10.14 35.50
N ILE A 79 -0.48 9.69 36.59
CA ILE A 79 -1.14 9.55 37.88
C ILE A 79 -0.64 10.67 38.76
N VAL A 80 -1.56 11.43 39.34
CA VAL A 80 -1.21 12.45 40.31
C VAL A 80 -1.02 11.79 41.67
N LEU A 81 0.11 12.05 42.33
CA LEU A 81 0.41 11.56 43.67
C LEU A 81 0.77 12.75 44.55
N THR A 82 -0.06 13.11 45.52
CA THR A 82 0.16 14.30 46.37
C THR A 82 -0.08 14.02 47.85
N GLY A 83 0.60 14.76 48.72
CA GLY A 83 0.46 14.65 50.18
C GLY A 83 -0.82 15.27 50.75
N ARG A 84 -1.56 16.06 49.97
CA ARG A 84 -2.80 16.73 50.41
C ARG A 84 -4.04 15.94 50.00
N GLU A 85 -4.89 15.64 50.98
CA GLU A 85 -6.23 15.14 50.70
C GLU A 85 -7.17 16.30 50.34
N ASP A 86 -7.45 16.46 49.05
CA ASP A 86 -8.38 17.46 48.52
C ASP A 86 -9.18 16.84 47.37
N GLU A 87 -10.44 16.49 47.64
CA GLU A 87 -11.33 15.86 46.68
C GLU A 87 -11.63 16.78 45.47
N ALA A 88 -11.73 18.10 45.70
CA ALA A 88 -11.94 19.05 44.62
C ALA A 88 -10.73 19.12 43.68
N LEU A 89 -9.52 19.05 44.25
CA LEU A 89 -8.29 18.97 43.47
C LEU A 89 -8.19 17.66 42.69
N GLY A 90 -8.58 16.53 43.29
CA GLY A 90 -8.61 15.23 42.62
C GLY A 90 -9.54 15.20 41.40
N VAL A 91 -10.77 15.70 41.55
CA VAL A 91 -11.72 15.82 40.44
C VAL A 91 -11.18 16.75 39.34
N ALA A 92 -10.56 17.87 39.73
CA ALA A 92 -9.98 18.81 38.77
C ALA A 92 -8.76 18.21 38.05
N ALA A 93 -7.95 17.37 38.72
CA ALA A 93 -6.85 16.63 38.10
C ALA A 93 -7.32 15.63 37.04
N LEU A 94 -8.37 14.85 37.34
CA LEU A 94 -8.99 13.95 36.36
C LEU A 94 -9.55 14.73 35.17
N GLY A 95 -10.22 15.85 35.42
CA GLY A 95 -10.72 16.75 34.36
C GLY A 95 -9.62 17.36 33.49
N ALA A 96 -8.42 17.55 34.04
CA ALA A 96 -7.23 18.00 33.31
C ALA A 96 -6.47 16.86 32.60
N GLY A 97 -6.95 15.62 32.70
CA GLY A 97 -6.44 14.46 31.95
C GLY A 97 -5.47 13.55 32.73
N ALA A 98 -5.41 13.65 34.05
CA ALA A 98 -4.82 12.60 34.87
C ALA A 98 -5.66 11.32 34.79
N GLN A 99 -5.00 10.16 34.78
CA GLN A 99 -5.66 8.85 34.75
C GLN A 99 -6.16 8.44 36.14
N ASP A 100 -5.46 8.89 37.19
CA ASP A 100 -5.86 8.66 38.58
C ASP A 100 -5.27 9.75 39.50
N TYR A 101 -5.82 9.86 40.71
CA TYR A 101 -5.36 10.76 41.77
C TYR A 101 -5.20 9.96 43.07
N LEU A 102 -3.99 9.99 43.61
CA LEU A 102 -3.59 9.24 44.80
C LEU A 102 -3.07 10.19 45.89
N VAL A 103 -3.44 9.90 47.14
CA VAL A 103 -2.98 10.66 48.32
C VAL A 103 -1.89 9.86 49.02
N LYS A 104 -0.67 10.39 49.12
CA LYS A 104 0.53 9.70 49.64
C LYS A 104 0.30 8.99 50.99
N GLN A 105 -0.49 9.60 51.88
CA GLN A 105 -0.77 9.08 53.24
C GLN A 105 -1.76 7.90 53.29
N HIS A 106 -2.53 7.67 52.22
CA HIS A 106 -3.59 6.66 52.15
C HIS A 106 -3.34 5.60 51.07
N VAL A 107 -2.12 5.55 50.53
CA VAL A 107 -1.70 4.63 49.49
C VAL A 107 -0.78 3.59 50.10
N ASP A 108 -0.98 2.33 49.76
CA ASP A 108 -0.02 1.26 50.00
C ASP A 108 0.58 0.77 48.67
N GLY A 109 1.64 -0.04 48.74
CA GLY A 109 2.29 -0.58 47.53
C GLY A 109 1.32 -1.35 46.62
N ARG A 110 0.32 -2.04 47.20
CA ARG A 110 -0.69 -2.80 46.44
C ARG A 110 -1.60 -1.89 45.64
N LEU A 111 -2.11 -0.80 46.23
CA LEU A 111 -2.95 0.18 45.55
C LEU A 111 -2.17 0.90 44.46
N LEU A 112 -0.95 1.38 44.76
CA LEU A 112 -0.09 2.05 43.79
C LEU A 112 0.18 1.15 42.57
N ALA A 113 0.53 -0.11 42.81
CA ALA A 113 0.82 -1.06 41.74
C ALA A 113 -0.42 -1.38 40.89
N ARG A 114 -1.60 -1.48 41.51
CA ARG A 114 -2.85 -1.68 40.80
C ARG A 114 -3.20 -0.47 39.93
N THR A 115 -3.07 0.74 40.47
CA THR A 115 -3.33 1.99 39.75
C THR A 115 -2.36 2.18 38.58
N LEU A 116 -1.07 1.93 38.78
CA LEU A 116 -0.06 1.96 37.71
C LEU A 116 -0.41 0.99 36.58
N ARG A 117 -0.71 -0.27 36.92
CA ARG A 117 -1.06 -1.28 35.92
C ARG A 117 -2.30 -0.89 35.12
N TYR A 118 -3.38 -0.48 35.79
CA TYR A 118 -4.61 -0.12 35.09
C TYR A 118 -4.45 1.14 34.25
N SER A 119 -3.72 2.14 34.73
CA SER A 119 -3.46 3.38 33.98
C SER A 119 -2.60 3.11 32.75
N TRP A 120 -1.59 2.25 32.87
CA TRP A 120 -0.75 1.82 31.75
C TRP A 120 -1.54 1.01 30.72
N GLU A 121 -2.26 -0.03 31.15
CA GLU A 121 -3.05 -0.88 30.26
C GLU A 121 -4.12 -0.08 29.51
N ARG A 122 -4.80 0.85 30.21
CA ARG A 122 -5.75 1.76 29.58
C ARG A 122 -5.10 2.66 28.53
N SER A 123 -3.98 3.32 28.88
CA SER A 123 -3.28 4.20 27.93
C SER A 123 -2.72 3.43 26.74
N ARG A 124 -2.28 2.19 26.96
CA ARG A 124 -1.82 1.29 25.89
C ARG A 124 -2.98 0.90 24.96
N ALA A 125 -4.14 0.55 25.52
CA ALA A 125 -5.34 0.23 24.75
C ALA A 125 -5.79 1.42 23.89
N GLU A 126 -5.85 2.62 24.49
CA GLU A 126 -6.20 3.86 23.78
C GLU A 126 -5.21 4.17 22.65
N ARG A 127 -3.89 3.98 22.86
CA ARG A 127 -2.88 4.15 21.80
C ARG A 127 -3.06 3.18 20.64
N VAL A 128 -3.29 1.89 20.94
CA VAL A 128 -3.50 0.86 19.92
C VAL A 128 -4.76 1.15 19.12
N GLU A 129 -5.84 1.58 19.78
CA GLU A 129 -7.08 1.97 19.11
C GLU A 129 -6.88 3.18 18.18
N GLN A 130 -6.19 4.22 18.64
CA GLN A 130 -5.88 5.40 17.83
C GLN A 130 -5.02 5.05 16.62
N GLN A 131 -3.99 4.22 16.80
CA GLN A 131 -3.15 3.74 15.70
C GLN A 131 -3.98 2.94 14.69
N LEU A 132 -4.85 2.03 15.15
CA LEU A 132 -5.71 1.24 14.27
C LEU A 132 -6.65 2.14 13.46
N LEU A 133 -7.28 3.13 14.10
CA LEU A 133 -8.15 4.08 13.42
C LEU A 133 -7.39 4.90 12.37
N GLN A 134 -6.19 5.38 12.71
CA GLN A 134 -5.35 6.13 11.78
C GLN A 134 -4.94 5.28 10.57
N HIS A 135 -4.53 4.03 10.80
CA HIS A 135 -4.23 3.09 9.72
C HIS A 135 -5.45 2.81 8.84
N GLN A 136 -6.64 2.65 9.43
CA GLN A 136 -7.88 2.44 8.67
C GLN A 136 -8.26 3.66 7.83
N LEU A 137 -8.09 4.88 8.36
CA LEU A 137 -8.36 6.11 7.63
C LEU A 137 -7.43 6.26 6.43
N LEU A 138 -6.12 6.07 6.64
CA LEU A 138 -5.14 6.09 5.57
C LEU A 138 -5.45 5.01 4.52
N ALA A 139 -5.72 3.76 4.93
CA ALA A 139 -6.06 2.68 4.01
C ALA A 139 -7.34 2.96 3.18
N ARG A 140 -8.34 3.62 3.76
CA ARG A 140 -9.57 4.02 3.05
C ARG A 140 -9.31 5.12 2.03
N GLU A 141 -8.52 6.13 2.39
CA GLU A 141 -8.14 7.21 1.48
C GLU A 141 -7.36 6.65 0.29
N ASN A 142 -6.39 5.80 0.58
CA ASN A 142 -5.58 5.06 -0.37
C ASN A 142 -6.41 4.24 -1.36
N ALA A 143 -7.29 3.36 -0.86
CA ALA A 143 -8.17 2.55 -1.70
C ALA A 143 -9.16 3.37 -2.56
N ARG A 144 -9.45 4.62 -2.15
CA ARG A 144 -10.28 5.54 -2.93
C ARG A 144 -9.48 6.20 -4.06
N LEU A 145 -8.24 6.59 -3.80
CA LEU A 145 -7.34 7.13 -4.82
C LEU A 145 -7.05 6.07 -5.90
N GLU A 146 -6.68 4.85 -5.51
CA GLU A 146 -6.47 3.73 -6.44
C GLU A 146 -7.67 3.51 -7.36
N ARG A 147 -8.87 3.36 -6.78
CA ARG A 147 -10.11 3.19 -7.56
C ARG A 147 -10.42 4.36 -8.48
N GLY A 148 -10.04 5.58 -8.13
CA GLY A 148 -10.24 6.77 -8.96
C GLY A 148 -9.26 6.87 -10.14
N LEU A 149 -8.11 6.20 -10.04
CA LEU A 149 -7.03 6.29 -11.04
C LEU A 149 -7.08 5.13 -12.06
N LEU A 150 -7.58 3.96 -11.63
CA LEU A 150 -7.79 2.81 -12.51
C LEU A 150 -8.87 3.10 -13.57
N PRO A 151 -8.70 2.61 -14.81
CA PRO A 151 -9.70 2.77 -15.85
C PRO A 151 -10.99 2.03 -15.49
N THR A 152 -12.11 2.52 -16.02
CA THR A 152 -13.29 1.66 -16.27
C THR A 152 -13.27 1.30 -17.75
N PRO A 153 -12.92 0.04 -18.12
CA PRO A 153 -12.93 -0.40 -19.51
C PRO A 153 -14.31 -0.23 -20.16
N LEU A 154 -14.34 0.16 -21.43
CA LEU A 154 -15.56 0.35 -22.20
C LEU A 154 -15.75 -0.83 -23.15
N VAL A 155 -16.09 -2.01 -22.62
CA VAL A 155 -16.34 -3.22 -23.41
C VAL A 155 -17.80 -3.62 -23.26
N THR A 156 -18.49 -3.82 -24.38
CA THR A 156 -19.95 -4.02 -24.43
C THR A 156 -20.35 -5.38 -24.99
N ASP A 157 -19.51 -6.02 -25.81
CA ASP A 157 -19.76 -7.36 -26.34
C ASP A 157 -19.76 -8.40 -25.22
N PRO A 158 -20.88 -9.07 -24.93
CA PRO A 158 -20.98 -10.05 -23.85
C PRO A 158 -20.17 -11.32 -24.11
N ARG A 159 -19.66 -11.52 -25.34
CA ARG A 159 -18.76 -12.64 -25.68
C ARG A 159 -17.32 -12.37 -25.27
N LEU A 160 -17.01 -11.13 -24.89
CA LEU A 160 -15.69 -10.74 -24.38
C LEU A 160 -15.68 -10.75 -22.85
N GLY A 161 -14.72 -11.46 -22.28
CA GLY A 161 -14.37 -11.35 -20.86
C GLY A 161 -13.12 -10.50 -20.70
N LEU A 162 -13.15 -9.49 -19.84
CA LEU A 162 -11.96 -8.74 -19.44
C LEU A 162 -11.78 -8.85 -17.93
N ALA A 163 -10.73 -9.56 -17.50
CA ALA A 163 -10.30 -9.64 -16.13
C ALA A 163 -8.96 -8.92 -15.97
N VAL A 164 -8.83 -8.11 -14.93
CA VAL A 164 -7.59 -7.37 -14.64
C VAL A 164 -7.20 -7.57 -13.19
N ARG A 165 -5.89 -7.72 -12.96
CA ARG A 165 -5.28 -7.64 -11.64
C ARG A 165 -4.16 -6.63 -11.67
N TYR A 166 -4.10 -5.85 -10.60
CA TYR A 166 -3.06 -4.86 -10.41
C TYR A 166 -2.55 -4.99 -8.98
N ARG A 167 -1.23 -5.09 -8.83
CA ARG A 167 -0.55 -5.18 -7.54
C ARG A 167 0.66 -4.24 -7.57
N PRO A 168 0.67 -3.18 -6.76
CA PRO A 168 1.84 -2.30 -6.67
C PRO A 168 3.01 -3.02 -5.98
N GLY A 169 4.24 -2.72 -6.41
CA GLY A 169 5.49 -3.23 -5.88
C GLY A 169 5.79 -2.63 -4.50
N ARG A 170 6.04 -3.51 -3.51
CA ARG A 170 6.36 -3.24 -2.09
C ARG A 170 5.20 -2.87 -1.14
N ASN A 171 5.41 -3.27 0.12
CA ASN A 171 4.59 -2.90 1.29
C ASN A 171 4.57 -1.37 1.50
N GLY A 172 3.62 -0.68 0.86
CA GLY A 172 3.31 0.73 1.13
C GLY A 172 3.33 1.65 -0.09
N ALA A 173 3.73 1.20 -1.27
CA ALA A 173 3.50 1.95 -2.50
C ALA A 173 2.00 1.87 -2.86
N LEU A 174 1.40 3.02 -3.10
CA LEU A 174 -0.04 3.14 -3.37
C LEU A 174 -0.38 2.90 -4.83
N LEU A 175 0.53 3.29 -5.69
CA LEU A 175 0.37 3.35 -7.12
C LEU A 175 1.75 3.14 -7.73
N GLY A 176 1.74 2.54 -8.90
CA GLY A 176 2.91 2.17 -9.67
C GLY A 176 2.84 2.68 -11.10
N GLY A 177 3.94 2.48 -11.84
CA GLY A 177 4.09 2.97 -13.22
C GLY A 177 3.17 2.30 -14.23
N ASP A 178 2.67 1.10 -13.91
CA ASP A 178 1.82 0.32 -14.79
C ASP A 178 0.46 0.98 -15.08
N PHE A 179 0.04 0.89 -16.33
CA PHE A 179 -1.30 1.31 -16.76
C PHE A 179 -1.86 0.35 -17.80
N TYR A 180 -3.19 0.28 -17.85
CA TYR A 180 -3.90 -0.46 -18.88
C TYR A 180 -5.19 0.27 -19.23
N ASP A 181 -5.80 -0.08 -20.36
CA ASP A 181 -7.16 0.35 -20.72
C ASP A 181 -7.72 -0.52 -21.85
N ALA A 182 -9.05 -0.55 -21.99
CA ALA A 182 -9.71 -1.18 -23.13
C ALA A 182 -10.98 -0.42 -23.53
N VAL A 183 -11.17 -0.25 -24.84
CA VAL A 183 -12.29 0.46 -25.45
C VAL A 183 -12.79 -0.31 -26.67
N GLU A 184 -14.05 -0.72 -26.64
CA GLU A 184 -14.80 -1.18 -27.80
C GLU A 184 -15.43 0.02 -28.51
N LEU A 185 -15.10 0.18 -29.78
CA LEU A 185 -15.60 1.23 -30.66
C LEU A 185 -16.97 0.84 -31.24
N PRO A 186 -17.76 1.81 -31.75
CA PRO A 186 -19.11 1.54 -32.28
C PRO A 186 -19.16 0.57 -33.48
N ASP A 187 -18.06 0.44 -34.23
CA ASP A 187 -17.92 -0.52 -35.34
C ASP A 187 -17.64 -1.95 -34.85
N GLY A 188 -17.57 -2.14 -33.53
CA GLY A 188 -17.18 -3.37 -32.86
C GLY A 188 -15.67 -3.51 -32.72
N THR A 189 -14.81 -2.64 -33.23
CA THR A 189 -13.36 -2.78 -33.06
C THR A 189 -12.98 -2.64 -31.58
N LEU A 190 -12.20 -3.57 -31.03
CA LEU A 190 -11.73 -3.48 -29.64
C LEU A 190 -10.27 -3.01 -29.61
N GLN A 191 -10.01 -1.95 -28.86
CA GLN A 191 -8.69 -1.36 -28.65
C GLN A 191 -8.25 -1.65 -27.22
N LEU A 192 -7.01 -2.08 -27.02
CA LEU A 192 -6.40 -2.28 -25.71
C LEU A 192 -5.01 -1.64 -25.64
N VAL A 193 -4.65 -1.22 -24.44
CA VAL A 193 -3.29 -0.84 -24.09
C VAL A 193 -2.91 -1.44 -22.75
N ILE A 194 -1.67 -1.88 -22.64
CA ILE A 194 -0.98 -2.08 -21.37
C ILE A 194 0.40 -1.43 -21.50
N GLY A 195 0.92 -0.88 -20.42
CA GLY A 195 2.25 -0.31 -20.40
C GLY A 195 2.75 -0.15 -18.99
N ASP A 196 4.04 0.17 -18.91
CA ASP A 196 4.77 0.37 -17.67
C ASP A 196 5.73 1.56 -17.85
N VAL A 197 5.70 2.49 -16.90
CA VAL A 197 6.59 3.65 -16.83
C VAL A 197 7.78 3.28 -15.97
N CYS A 198 8.99 3.43 -16.52
CA CYS A 198 10.19 3.06 -15.77
C CYS A 198 10.31 3.85 -14.45
N GLY A 199 10.69 3.16 -13.38
CA GLY A 199 10.74 3.73 -12.04
C GLY A 199 9.57 3.26 -11.21
N HIS A 200 9.41 3.83 -10.01
CA HIS A 200 8.32 3.45 -9.12
C HIS A 200 7.96 4.63 -8.22
N GLY A 201 6.67 4.79 -7.95
CA GLY A 201 6.17 5.81 -7.05
C GLY A 201 5.06 6.67 -7.62
N PRO A 202 4.70 7.75 -6.90
CA PRO A 202 3.54 8.56 -7.24
C PRO A 202 3.71 9.34 -8.55
N ASP A 203 4.93 9.73 -8.90
CA ASP A 203 5.20 10.52 -10.11
C ASP A 203 5.08 9.63 -11.37
N GLU A 204 5.63 8.42 -11.34
CA GLU A 204 5.51 7.43 -12.40
C GLU A 204 4.06 6.97 -12.57
N ALA A 205 3.33 6.78 -11.46
CA ALA A 205 1.92 6.46 -11.49
C ALA A 205 1.06 7.59 -12.10
N ALA A 206 1.33 8.85 -11.73
CA ALA A 206 0.65 9.99 -12.32
C ALA A 206 0.90 10.08 -13.83
N LEU A 207 2.14 9.81 -14.25
CA LEU A 207 2.51 9.73 -15.66
C LEU A 207 1.76 8.59 -16.37
N GLY A 208 1.73 7.38 -15.80
CA GLY A 208 1.00 6.24 -16.36
C GLY A 208 -0.49 6.55 -16.59
N VAL A 209 -1.13 7.23 -15.62
CA VAL A 209 -2.51 7.72 -15.76
C VAL A 209 -2.64 8.75 -16.90
N ALA A 210 -1.70 9.68 -17.01
CA ALA A 210 -1.69 10.68 -18.06
C ALA A 210 -1.55 10.06 -19.47
N LEU A 211 -0.64 9.07 -19.62
CA LEU A 211 -0.45 8.31 -20.86
C LEU A 211 -1.71 7.52 -21.24
N ARG A 212 -2.33 6.86 -20.26
CA ARG A 212 -3.59 6.13 -20.44
C ARG A 212 -4.73 7.04 -20.90
N ILE A 213 -4.90 8.21 -20.29
CA ILE A 213 -5.94 9.18 -20.65
C ILE A 213 -5.68 9.74 -22.05
N ALA A 214 -4.43 10.05 -22.38
CA ALA A 214 -4.04 10.48 -23.72
C ALA A 214 -4.36 9.40 -24.77
N TRP A 215 -3.99 8.15 -24.49
CA TRP A 215 -4.32 7.00 -25.34
C TRP A 215 -5.83 6.89 -25.57
N ARG A 216 -6.64 6.88 -24.50
CA ARG A 216 -8.10 6.73 -24.58
C ARG A 216 -8.72 7.85 -25.41
N SER A 217 -8.28 9.09 -25.19
CA SER A 217 -8.78 10.26 -25.93
C SER A 217 -8.52 10.15 -27.42
N VAL A 218 -7.31 9.70 -27.79
CA VAL A 218 -6.89 9.55 -29.20
C VAL A 218 -7.58 8.37 -29.87
N VAL A 219 -7.80 7.27 -29.14
CA VAL A 219 -8.59 6.12 -29.61
C VAL A 219 -10.03 6.51 -29.90
N LEU A 220 -10.67 7.24 -28.99
CA LEU A 220 -12.06 7.73 -29.18
C LEU A 220 -12.17 8.74 -30.33
N ALA A 221 -11.08 9.44 -30.66
CA ALA A 221 -11.00 10.32 -31.83
C ALA A 221 -10.78 9.55 -33.16
N GLY A 222 -10.60 8.23 -33.13
CA GLY A 222 -10.51 7.38 -34.31
C GLY A 222 -9.14 7.43 -35.02
N LEU A 223 -8.07 7.82 -34.34
CA LEU A 223 -6.74 7.81 -34.93
C LEU A 223 -6.22 6.37 -35.13
N PRO A 224 -5.39 6.12 -36.18
CA PRO A 224 -4.75 4.83 -36.37
C PRO A 224 -3.68 4.57 -35.29
N MET A 225 -3.35 3.30 -35.05
CA MET A 225 -2.41 2.86 -34.01
C MET A 225 -1.08 3.62 -34.02
N ALA A 226 -0.46 3.84 -35.18
CA ALA A 226 0.77 4.62 -35.30
C ALA A 226 0.61 6.08 -34.84
N GLY A 227 -0.52 6.71 -35.16
CA GLY A 227 -0.85 8.06 -34.70
C GLY A 227 -1.12 8.12 -33.20
N THR A 228 -1.74 7.08 -32.65
CA THR A 228 -1.96 6.93 -31.20
C THR A 228 -0.64 6.80 -30.45
N LEU A 229 0.27 5.90 -30.88
CA LEU A 229 1.59 5.76 -30.26
C LEU A 229 2.39 7.05 -30.30
N ALA A 230 2.40 7.76 -31.43
CA ALA A 230 3.09 9.05 -31.56
C ALA A 230 2.53 10.10 -30.59
N MET A 231 1.21 10.13 -30.37
CA MET A 231 0.60 11.05 -29.40
C MET A 231 0.90 10.66 -27.95
N VAL A 232 0.92 9.37 -27.62
CA VAL A 232 1.30 8.89 -26.28
C VAL A 232 2.78 9.19 -26.01
N GLU A 233 3.67 8.97 -26.98
CA GLU A 233 5.09 9.37 -26.86
C GLU A 233 5.23 10.88 -26.63
N LYS A 234 4.48 11.69 -27.39
CA LYS A 234 4.49 13.14 -27.21
C LYS A 234 3.99 13.52 -25.81
N MET A 235 2.96 12.87 -25.29
CA MET A 235 2.47 13.09 -23.93
C MET A 235 3.56 12.78 -22.89
N LEU A 236 4.23 11.63 -23.03
CA LEU A 236 5.35 11.25 -22.17
C LEU A 236 6.44 12.33 -22.13
N GLN A 237 6.84 12.84 -23.29
CA GLN A 237 7.89 13.87 -23.38
C GLN A 237 7.52 15.20 -22.71
N HIS A 238 6.25 15.53 -22.59
CA HIS A 238 5.80 16.80 -22.00
C HIS A 238 5.53 16.70 -20.49
N GLU A 239 5.05 15.55 -20.02
CA GLU A 239 4.68 15.36 -18.61
C GLU A 239 5.79 14.70 -17.77
N ALA A 240 6.73 13.98 -18.38
CA ALA A 240 7.78 13.29 -17.63
C ALA A 240 8.70 14.27 -16.89
N LEU A 241 8.88 14.04 -15.59
CA LEU A 241 9.79 14.79 -14.73
C LEU A 241 11.20 14.17 -14.76
N GLY A 242 11.85 14.19 -15.93
CA GLY A 242 13.19 13.65 -16.14
C GLY A 242 13.29 12.68 -17.32
N PRO A 243 14.43 11.98 -17.48
CA PRO A 243 14.64 11.04 -18.57
C PRO A 243 13.93 9.70 -18.30
N LEU A 244 12.60 9.74 -18.32
CA LEU A 244 11.75 8.55 -18.19
C LEU A 244 11.46 7.94 -19.57
N PHE A 245 11.19 6.65 -19.58
CA PHE A 245 10.64 5.92 -20.72
C PHE A 245 9.46 5.06 -20.28
N ALA A 246 8.64 4.63 -21.22
CA ALA A 246 7.55 3.70 -20.95
C ALA A 246 7.55 2.56 -21.95
N THR A 247 7.38 1.33 -21.47
CA THR A 247 7.07 0.19 -22.32
C THR A 247 5.56 0.17 -22.61
N VAL A 248 5.16 -0.13 -23.85
CA VAL A 248 3.75 -0.19 -24.23
C VAL A 248 3.46 -1.36 -25.18
N CYS A 249 2.41 -2.11 -24.91
CA CYS A 249 1.76 -2.99 -25.88
C CYS A 249 0.38 -2.41 -26.23
N MET A 250 0.17 -2.13 -27.52
CA MET A 250 -1.11 -1.70 -28.05
C MET A 250 -1.69 -2.78 -28.95
N ILE A 251 -2.99 -3.06 -28.78
CA ILE A 251 -3.70 -4.11 -29.52
C ILE A 251 -5.00 -3.57 -30.09
N THR A 252 -5.26 -3.91 -31.34
CA THR A 252 -6.55 -3.70 -32.02
C THR A 252 -7.10 -5.06 -32.44
N VAL A 253 -8.19 -5.51 -31.83
CA VAL A 253 -8.92 -6.72 -32.25
C VAL A 253 -10.02 -6.31 -33.24
N ALA A 254 -10.06 -6.97 -34.38
CA ALA A 254 -11.05 -6.72 -35.42
C ALA A 254 -12.49 -6.94 -34.90
N PRO A 255 -13.50 -6.28 -35.51
CA PRO A 255 -14.91 -6.46 -35.12
C PRO A 255 -15.40 -7.91 -35.12
N ASP A 256 -14.86 -8.73 -36.03
CA ASP A 256 -15.18 -10.16 -36.15
C ASP A 256 -14.47 -11.05 -35.11
N ARG A 257 -13.54 -10.50 -34.33
CA ARG A 257 -12.70 -11.19 -33.34
C ARG A 257 -11.80 -12.28 -33.92
N ARG A 258 -11.58 -12.27 -35.25
CA ARG A 258 -10.78 -13.27 -35.99
C ARG A 258 -9.37 -12.80 -36.32
N SER A 259 -9.03 -11.57 -36.00
CA SER A 259 -7.67 -11.08 -36.12
C SER A 259 -7.37 -10.00 -35.09
N LEU A 260 -6.11 -9.90 -34.70
CA LEU A 260 -5.58 -8.79 -33.92
C LEU A 260 -4.43 -8.12 -34.68
N ARG A 261 -4.27 -6.81 -34.48
CA ARG A 261 -3.05 -6.06 -34.82
C ARG A 261 -2.40 -5.61 -33.53
N MET A 262 -1.09 -5.71 -33.45
CA MET A 262 -0.30 -5.37 -32.26
C MET A 262 0.89 -4.51 -32.62
N ALA A 263 1.21 -3.54 -31.77
CA ALA A 263 2.49 -2.85 -31.75
C ALA A 263 3.11 -2.95 -30.36
N LEU A 264 4.41 -3.23 -30.31
CA LEU A 264 5.20 -3.33 -29.09
C LEU A 264 6.27 -2.23 -29.08
N ALA A 265 6.20 -1.36 -28.09
CA ALA A 265 7.23 -0.37 -27.75
C ALA A 265 7.97 -0.86 -26.50
N GLY A 266 9.02 -1.67 -26.66
CA GLY A 266 9.80 -2.22 -25.55
C GLY A 266 9.08 -3.25 -24.64
N HIS A 267 7.77 -3.41 -24.77
CA HIS A 267 6.95 -4.20 -23.85
C HIS A 267 7.07 -5.73 -24.08
N PRO A 268 6.88 -6.55 -23.02
CA PRO A 268 6.83 -8.00 -23.15
C PRO A 268 5.77 -8.49 -24.17
N GLN A 269 6.04 -9.66 -24.76
CA GLN A 269 5.13 -10.26 -25.74
C GLN A 269 3.87 -10.81 -25.04
N PRO A 270 2.66 -10.56 -25.55
CA PRO A 270 1.46 -11.20 -25.02
C PRO A 270 1.48 -12.72 -25.15
N LEU A 271 0.83 -13.43 -24.23
CA LEU A 271 0.58 -14.86 -24.31
C LEU A 271 -0.82 -15.10 -24.91
N LEU A 272 -0.87 -15.75 -26.07
CA LEU A 272 -2.11 -16.17 -26.72
C LEU A 272 -2.35 -17.66 -26.47
N VAL A 273 -3.53 -17.98 -25.95
CA VAL A 273 -4.01 -19.35 -25.78
C VAL A 273 -5.23 -19.54 -26.66
N ASP A 274 -5.19 -20.52 -27.54
CA ASP A 274 -6.30 -20.92 -28.40
C ASP A 274 -6.38 -22.46 -28.49
N ASP A 275 -7.20 -23.00 -29.38
CA ASP A 275 -7.37 -24.44 -29.56
C ASP A 275 -6.05 -25.17 -29.96
N SER A 276 -5.03 -24.45 -30.42
CA SER A 276 -3.70 -25.00 -30.73
C SER A 276 -2.75 -25.04 -29.52
N GLY A 277 -3.17 -24.49 -28.38
CA GLY A 277 -2.38 -24.36 -27.16
C GLY A 277 -1.94 -22.91 -26.88
N GLY A 278 -1.04 -22.75 -25.90
CA GLY A 278 -0.48 -21.46 -25.51
C GLY A 278 0.84 -21.13 -26.23
N ARG A 279 0.96 -19.91 -26.76
CA ARG A 279 2.20 -19.39 -27.35
C ARG A 279 2.39 -17.90 -27.07
N LEU A 280 3.64 -17.48 -26.87
CA LEU A 280 4.01 -16.07 -26.88
C LEU A 280 3.92 -15.52 -28.31
N LEU A 281 3.32 -14.36 -28.49
CA LEU A 281 3.29 -13.67 -29.78
C LEU A 281 4.69 -13.20 -30.20
N SER A 282 4.93 -13.05 -31.50
CA SER A 282 6.27 -12.72 -32.04
C SER A 282 6.75 -11.30 -31.67
N ARG A 283 8.05 -11.19 -31.37
CA ARG A 283 8.79 -9.93 -31.14
C ARG A 283 9.54 -9.40 -32.37
N GLU A 284 9.36 -9.98 -33.55
CA GLU A 284 10.10 -9.57 -34.77
C GLU A 284 9.96 -8.07 -35.09
N LYS A 285 8.86 -7.45 -34.67
CA LYS A 285 8.52 -6.04 -34.90
C LYS A 285 8.61 -5.18 -33.63
N LEU A 286 9.35 -5.62 -32.62
CA LEU A 286 9.56 -4.87 -31.39
C LEU A 286 10.28 -3.55 -31.71
N GLY A 287 9.62 -2.43 -31.42
CA GLY A 287 10.23 -1.11 -31.44
C GLY A 287 10.79 -0.71 -30.08
N PRO A 288 11.51 0.43 -30.01
CA PRO A 288 12.04 0.95 -28.76
C PRO A 288 10.90 1.31 -27.77
N PRO A 289 11.16 1.32 -26.46
CA PRO A 289 10.25 1.95 -25.50
C PRO A 289 10.01 3.42 -25.85
N LEU A 290 8.85 3.95 -25.48
CA LEU A 290 8.50 5.36 -25.69
C LEU A 290 9.51 6.26 -24.97
N GLY A 291 9.99 7.31 -25.63
CA GLY A 291 10.95 8.26 -25.05
C GLY A 291 12.42 7.86 -25.22
N VAL A 292 12.73 6.61 -25.60
CA VAL A 292 14.13 6.15 -25.79
C VAL A 292 14.70 6.60 -27.14
N ALA A 293 13.92 6.50 -28.21
CA ALA A 293 14.34 6.91 -29.55
C ALA A 293 13.21 7.67 -30.28
N PRO A 294 12.95 8.94 -29.90
CA PRO A 294 11.87 9.74 -30.45
C PRO A 294 11.91 9.82 -31.98
N GLY A 295 10.75 9.65 -32.62
CA GLY A 295 10.60 9.72 -34.08
C GLY A 295 10.92 8.42 -34.82
N VAL A 296 11.38 7.37 -34.13
CA VAL A 296 11.41 6.01 -34.68
C VAL A 296 10.00 5.42 -34.59
N GLY A 297 9.38 5.12 -35.73
CA GLY A 297 8.05 4.52 -35.76
C GLY A 297 8.04 3.04 -35.35
N TRP A 298 6.87 2.56 -34.92
CA TRP A 298 6.62 1.16 -34.60
C TRP A 298 5.94 0.44 -35.75
N GLN A 299 6.26 -0.85 -35.92
CA GLN A 299 5.63 -1.69 -36.94
C GLN A 299 4.53 -2.54 -36.32
N GLU A 300 3.41 -2.67 -37.05
CA GLU A 300 2.29 -3.51 -36.62
C GLU A 300 2.51 -4.97 -37.02
N LEU A 301 2.22 -5.89 -36.11
CA LEU A 301 2.11 -7.33 -36.37
C LEU A 301 0.63 -7.72 -36.42
N THR A 302 0.22 -8.37 -37.50
CA THR A 302 -1.13 -8.96 -37.61
C THR A 302 -1.07 -10.42 -37.21
N VAL A 303 -1.95 -10.84 -36.31
CA VAL A 303 -2.06 -12.24 -35.84
C VAL A 303 -3.48 -12.74 -36.10
N PRO A 304 -3.65 -13.86 -36.83
CA PRO A 304 -4.96 -14.50 -36.99
C PRO A 304 -5.42 -15.13 -35.68
N MET A 305 -6.72 -15.08 -35.42
CA MET A 305 -7.36 -15.58 -34.21
C MET A 305 -8.42 -16.63 -34.54
N GLY A 306 -8.54 -17.63 -33.66
CA GLY A 306 -9.55 -18.68 -33.75
C GLY A 306 -10.96 -18.22 -33.32
N PRO A 307 -11.93 -19.14 -33.24
CA PRO A 307 -13.28 -18.88 -32.72
C PRO A 307 -13.33 -18.70 -31.20
N ARG A 308 -12.28 -19.14 -30.50
CA ARG A 308 -12.12 -19.09 -29.06
C ARG A 308 -10.67 -18.77 -28.78
N TRP A 309 -10.42 -17.81 -27.90
CA TRP A 309 -9.06 -17.44 -27.52
C TRP A 309 -9.03 -16.70 -26.19
N SER A 310 -7.88 -16.79 -25.52
CA SER A 310 -7.53 -16.05 -24.33
C SER A 310 -6.20 -15.34 -24.58
N LEU A 311 -6.14 -14.04 -24.34
CA LEU A 311 -4.97 -13.21 -24.55
C LEU A 311 -4.58 -12.61 -23.20
N LEU A 312 -3.41 -13.00 -22.70
CA LEU A 312 -2.84 -12.48 -21.46
C LEU A 312 -1.78 -11.41 -21.78
N LEU A 313 -2.01 -10.23 -21.24
CA LEU A 313 -1.12 -9.08 -21.23
C LEU A 313 -0.56 -8.93 -19.81
N TYR A 314 0.72 -8.58 -19.70
CA TYR A 314 1.41 -8.52 -18.42
C TYR A 314 2.60 -7.57 -18.47
N THR A 315 2.90 -6.92 -17.35
CA THR A 315 4.12 -6.14 -17.13
C THR A 315 5.27 -7.03 -16.66
N ASP A 316 6.49 -6.50 -16.70
CA ASP A 316 7.71 -7.28 -16.48
C ASP A 316 7.97 -7.64 -15.02
N GLY A 317 7.41 -6.89 -14.06
CA GLY A 317 7.42 -7.23 -12.64
C GLY A 317 6.95 -8.65 -12.33
N LEU A 318 6.13 -9.26 -13.20
CA LEU A 318 5.69 -10.65 -13.07
C LEU A 318 6.83 -11.68 -13.22
N PHE A 319 7.86 -11.40 -14.02
CA PHE A 319 8.91 -12.37 -14.37
C PHE A 319 10.35 -11.86 -14.21
N GLU A 320 10.55 -10.57 -13.93
CA GLU A 320 11.83 -9.94 -13.58
C GLU A 320 12.32 -10.35 -12.17
N GLY A 321 11.42 -10.84 -11.32
CA GLY A 321 11.71 -11.37 -10.00
C GLY A 321 12.70 -12.56 -10.01
N ARG A 322 13.22 -12.92 -8.83
CA ARG A 322 14.23 -13.97 -8.66
C ARG A 322 13.66 -15.22 -8.01
N VAL A 323 14.09 -16.39 -8.45
CA VAL A 323 13.70 -17.67 -7.84
C VAL A 323 14.36 -17.84 -6.48
N GLU A 324 13.58 -18.25 -5.48
CA GLU A 324 14.07 -18.51 -4.12
C GLU A 324 15.17 -19.58 -4.13
N GLY A 325 16.25 -19.33 -3.39
CA GLY A 325 17.37 -20.27 -3.23
C GLY A 325 18.37 -20.33 -4.39
N SER A 326 17.97 -20.07 -5.64
CA SER A 326 18.90 -20.02 -6.80
C SER A 326 19.36 -18.61 -7.15
N GLY A 327 18.52 -17.59 -6.90
CA GLY A 327 18.79 -16.21 -7.27
C GLY A 327 18.70 -15.94 -8.79
N GLU A 328 18.39 -16.94 -9.61
CA GLU A 328 18.12 -16.78 -11.04
C GLU A 328 16.85 -15.97 -11.27
N ARG A 329 16.74 -15.24 -12.38
CA ARG A 329 15.45 -14.64 -12.76
C ARG A 329 14.41 -15.74 -12.99
N VAL A 330 13.16 -15.50 -12.61
CA VAL A 330 12.02 -16.39 -12.94
C VAL A 330 11.99 -16.57 -14.45
N GLY A 331 12.01 -15.46 -15.18
CA GLY A 331 12.14 -15.44 -16.63
C GLY A 331 10.83 -15.74 -17.35
N LEU A 332 10.79 -15.28 -18.60
CA LEU A 332 9.59 -15.27 -19.44
C LEU A 332 9.03 -16.67 -19.71
N GLU A 333 9.89 -17.68 -19.88
CA GLU A 333 9.47 -19.04 -20.20
C GLU A 333 8.77 -19.73 -19.02
N ARG A 334 9.32 -19.59 -17.80
CA ARG A 334 8.71 -20.16 -16.58
C ARG A 334 7.37 -19.48 -16.29
N MET A 335 7.31 -18.16 -16.42
CA MET A 335 6.06 -17.41 -16.28
C MET A 335 5.03 -17.84 -17.32
N ALA A 336 5.41 -17.98 -18.60
CA ALA A 336 4.48 -18.41 -19.65
C ALA A 336 3.92 -19.83 -19.40
N ALA A 337 4.75 -20.73 -18.87
CA ALA A 337 4.32 -22.08 -18.49
C ALA A 337 3.32 -22.05 -17.32
N ALA A 338 3.60 -21.27 -16.27
CA ALA A 338 2.70 -21.06 -15.13
C ALA A 338 1.37 -20.42 -15.55
N ALA A 339 1.43 -19.39 -16.40
CA ALA A 339 0.26 -18.73 -16.95
C ALA A 339 -0.62 -19.69 -17.75
N LEU A 340 -0.03 -20.55 -18.61
CA LEU A 340 -0.76 -21.57 -19.35
C LEU A 340 -1.41 -22.59 -18.41
N SER A 341 -0.69 -23.04 -17.38
CA SER A 341 -1.22 -23.95 -16.35
C SER A 341 -2.44 -23.34 -15.64
N SER A 342 -2.30 -22.11 -15.17
CA SER A 342 -3.35 -21.36 -14.47
C SER A 342 -4.58 -21.12 -15.35
N LEU A 343 -4.39 -20.72 -16.61
CA LEU A 343 -5.49 -20.52 -17.57
C LEU A 343 -6.25 -21.81 -17.87
N ASN A 344 -5.55 -22.95 -17.97
CA ASN A 344 -6.19 -24.24 -18.19
C ASN A 344 -6.96 -24.72 -16.95
N ALA A 345 -6.40 -24.54 -15.74
CA ALA A 345 -7.05 -24.96 -14.50
C ALA A 345 -8.37 -24.21 -14.24
N GLU A 346 -8.39 -22.92 -14.54
CA GLU A 346 -9.51 -22.02 -14.26
C GLU A 346 -10.39 -21.73 -15.49
N ASN A 347 -10.24 -22.50 -16.58
CA ASN A 347 -10.95 -22.33 -17.85
C ASN A 347 -10.92 -20.88 -18.39
N GLY A 348 -9.80 -20.18 -18.22
CA GLY A 348 -9.65 -18.78 -18.65
C GLY A 348 -10.47 -17.78 -17.83
N SER A 349 -10.93 -18.13 -16.63
CA SER A 349 -11.65 -17.21 -15.75
C SER A 349 -10.72 -16.19 -15.08
N ALA A 350 -11.32 -15.18 -14.44
CA ALA A 350 -10.58 -14.19 -13.67
C ALA A 350 -9.73 -14.79 -12.53
N ALA A 351 -10.10 -15.97 -12.01
CA ALA A 351 -9.35 -16.66 -10.96
C ALA A 351 -7.97 -17.14 -11.45
N ALA A 352 -7.79 -17.33 -12.77
CA ALA A 352 -6.50 -17.68 -13.36
C ALA A 352 -5.42 -16.64 -13.05
N LEU A 353 -5.79 -15.35 -12.97
CA LEU A 353 -4.84 -14.28 -12.66
C LEU A 353 -4.37 -14.34 -11.20
N ASP A 354 -5.29 -14.62 -10.27
CA ASP A 354 -4.95 -14.74 -8.85
C ASP A 354 -4.07 -15.97 -8.59
N HIS A 355 -4.34 -17.08 -9.29
CA HIS A 355 -3.53 -18.28 -9.23
C HIS A 355 -2.12 -18.03 -9.80
N LEU A 356 -2.02 -17.37 -10.95
CA LEU A 356 -0.74 -17.02 -11.57
C LEU A 356 0.11 -16.14 -10.64
N ILE A 357 -0.49 -15.10 -10.04
CA ILE A 357 0.21 -14.23 -9.08
C ILE A 357 0.72 -15.03 -7.88
N SER A 358 -0.13 -15.90 -7.32
CA SER A 358 0.22 -16.73 -6.17
C SER A 358 1.36 -17.72 -6.50
N GLU A 359 1.34 -18.31 -7.69
CA GLU A 359 2.40 -19.20 -8.17
C GLU A 359 3.72 -18.42 -8.34
N MET A 360 3.67 -17.19 -8.86
CA MET A 360 4.87 -16.34 -8.99
C MET A 360 5.43 -15.92 -7.62
N ASP A 361 4.60 -15.63 -6.63
CA ASP A 361 5.05 -15.33 -5.26
C ASP A 361 5.77 -16.53 -4.64
N VAL A 362 5.24 -17.75 -4.84
CA VAL A 362 5.87 -18.99 -4.36
C VAL A 362 7.22 -19.21 -5.06
N LEU A 363 7.30 -19.01 -6.37
CA LEU A 363 8.59 -19.11 -7.08
C LEU A 363 9.59 -18.06 -6.60
N HIS A 364 9.12 -16.87 -6.26
CA HIS A 364 9.97 -15.78 -5.79
C HIS A 364 10.45 -15.96 -4.34
N GLY A 365 9.74 -16.74 -3.53
CA GLY A 365 9.98 -16.89 -2.09
C GLY A 365 9.32 -15.78 -1.26
N GLY A 366 8.31 -15.12 -1.81
CA GLY A 366 7.63 -13.99 -1.19
C GLY A 366 6.89 -13.12 -2.22
N PRO A 367 6.27 -12.01 -1.78
CA PRO A 367 5.61 -11.07 -2.68
C PRO A 367 6.61 -10.48 -3.70
N LEU A 368 6.20 -10.36 -4.97
CA LEU A 368 7.01 -9.71 -6.01
C LEU A 368 7.42 -8.28 -5.61
N ASP A 369 8.66 -7.93 -5.92
CA ASP A 369 9.27 -6.64 -5.55
C ASP A 369 8.74 -5.45 -6.36
N ASP A 370 8.28 -5.70 -7.58
CA ASP A 370 7.92 -4.69 -8.59
C ASP A 370 6.41 -4.64 -8.85
N ASP A 371 5.96 -3.60 -9.54
CA ASP A 371 4.58 -3.44 -9.97
C ASP A 371 4.16 -4.57 -10.93
N VAL A 372 2.94 -5.07 -10.75
CA VAL A 372 2.38 -6.13 -11.59
C VAL A 372 0.99 -5.73 -12.05
N ALA A 373 0.84 -5.56 -13.36
CA ALA A 373 -0.43 -5.44 -14.04
C ALA A 373 -0.64 -6.64 -14.98
N LEU A 374 -1.78 -7.32 -14.82
CA LEU A 374 -2.22 -8.42 -15.67
C LEU A 374 -3.58 -8.10 -16.27
N ALA A 375 -3.72 -8.20 -17.58
CA ALA A 375 -5.01 -8.11 -18.26
C ALA A 375 -5.26 -9.37 -19.08
N LEU A 376 -6.30 -10.11 -18.72
CA LEU A 376 -6.77 -11.29 -19.42
C LEU A 376 -8.02 -10.95 -20.23
N LEU A 377 -7.89 -10.99 -21.55
CA LEU A 377 -8.98 -10.83 -22.49
C LEU A 377 -9.38 -12.20 -23.05
N THR A 378 -10.62 -12.60 -22.89
CA THR A 378 -11.16 -13.86 -23.44
C THR A 378 -12.25 -13.58 -24.45
N PHE A 379 -12.36 -14.45 -25.44
CA PHE A 379 -13.43 -14.45 -26.40
C PHE A 379 -13.92 -15.87 -26.65
N ASP A 380 -15.24 -16.03 -26.67
CA ASP A 380 -15.89 -17.25 -27.10
C ASP A 380 -17.02 -16.93 -28.09
N SER A 381 -16.94 -17.50 -29.29
CA SER A 381 -18.01 -17.38 -30.28
C SER A 381 -19.30 -18.15 -29.95
N GLY A 382 -19.28 -19.02 -28.93
CA GLY A 382 -20.47 -19.69 -28.40
C GLY A 382 -21.46 -18.71 -27.75
N GLU A 383 -22.75 -19.06 -27.72
CA GLU A 383 -23.75 -18.23 -27.02
C GLU A 383 -23.39 -18.11 -25.52
N PRO A 384 -23.51 -16.92 -24.91
CA PRO A 384 -23.25 -16.73 -23.49
C PRO A 384 -24.15 -17.66 -22.68
N SER A 385 -23.54 -18.42 -21.76
CA SER A 385 -24.28 -19.28 -20.84
C SER A 385 -25.23 -18.40 -20.02
N ARG A 386 -26.54 -18.60 -20.23
CA ARG A 386 -27.62 -17.83 -19.59
C ARG A 386 -27.65 -17.97 -18.07
#